data_AF-A0AAD6HIU7-F1
#
_entry.id   AF-A0AAD6HIU7-F1
#
_cell.length_a   1.000
_cell.length_b   1.000
_cell.length_c   1.000
_cell.angle_alpha   90.00
_cell.angle_beta   90.00
_cell.angle_gamma   90.00
#
_symmetry.space_group_name_H-M   'P 1'
#
loop_
_entity.id
_entity.type
_entity.pdbx_description
1 polymer ?
#
loop_
_entity_poly.entity_id
_entity_poly.type
_entity_poly.pdbx_seq_one_letter_code
_entity_poly.pdbx_strand_id
1 'polypeptide(L)'
;MRFDTFYLGDHRHFLSLSPGRPPLPYIKGWRFTAQAYVPPPSTPVFPNNMAYEESDCEELARLDPVDFCLLHPPLVGEMGSTTLDLEIVDLMAVREPRNSEVFTVKVLQGISEKPLPKMLVAKVYDPLYLDDAETWMAGYRVMDRFYTHETRVYYDLSEFQGQTIPQCYG
;
A
#
# COMPACT_ATOMS: atom_id res chain seq x y z
N MET A 1 -23.81 -9.56 34.71
CA MET A 1 -22.44 -10.08 34.50
C MET A 1 -21.63 -8.90 34.00
N ARG A 2 -20.63 -8.50 34.77
CA ARG A 2 -19.76 -7.34 34.53
C ARG A 2 -18.41 -7.93 34.15
N PHE A 3 -17.88 -7.60 32.98
CA PHE A 3 -16.50 -7.87 32.64
C PHE A 3 -15.86 -6.53 32.30
N ASP A 4 -15.17 -5.98 33.29
CA ASP A 4 -14.15 -4.97 33.08
C ASP A 4 -12.90 -5.71 32.58
N THR A 5 -12.27 -5.21 31.52
CA THR A 5 -10.86 -5.51 31.22
C THR A 5 -10.21 -4.22 30.74
N PHE A 6 -9.36 -3.67 31.60
CA PHE A 6 -8.47 -2.55 31.30
C PHE A 6 -7.20 -3.10 30.65
N TYR A 7 -6.73 -2.46 29.58
CA TYR A 7 -5.31 -2.47 29.23
C TYR A 7 -4.80 -1.02 29.26
N LEU A 8 -4.08 -0.71 30.33
CA LEU A 8 -3.12 0.40 30.40
C LEU A 8 -1.75 -0.23 30.09
N GLY A 9 -1.18 0.10 28.93
CA GLY A 9 0.11 -0.42 28.46
C GLY A 9 0.95 0.69 27.80
N ASP A 10 2.03 1.01 28.50
CA ASP A 10 3.13 1.96 28.28
C ASP A 10 3.49 2.37 26.83
N HIS A 11 3.70 3.68 26.66
CA HIS A 11 4.31 4.32 25.49
C HIS A 11 5.81 3.99 25.39
N ARG A 12 6.20 2.84 24.82
CA ARG A 12 7.60 2.63 24.35
C ARG A 12 7.66 1.76 23.11
N HIS A 13 8.22 2.34 22.05
CA HIS A 13 8.66 1.73 20.80
C HIS A 13 9.02 0.24 20.89
N PHE A 14 8.27 -0.62 20.18
CA PHE A 14 8.81 -1.78 19.50
C PHE A 14 7.92 -2.10 18.29
N LEU A 15 8.59 -2.31 17.15
CA LEU A 15 8.10 -2.83 15.87
C LEU A 15 7.47 -4.23 16.06
N SER A 16 6.32 -4.31 16.73
CA SER A 16 5.56 -5.54 16.82
C SER A 16 4.55 -5.54 15.68
N LEU A 17 4.94 -6.11 14.54
CA LEU A 17 3.98 -6.68 13.59
C LEU A 17 2.90 -7.40 14.41
N SER A 18 1.62 -7.11 14.16
CA SER A 18 0.54 -7.84 14.85
C SER A 18 0.73 -9.36 14.66
N PRO A 19 0.37 -10.18 15.66
CA PRO A 19 0.60 -11.63 15.61
C PRO A 19 0.08 -12.23 14.30
N GLY A 20 0.92 -12.99 13.59
CA GLY A 20 0.54 -13.67 12.35
C GLY A 20 0.97 -12.96 11.05
N ARG A 21 1.46 -11.72 11.10
CA ARG A 21 2.04 -11.08 9.91
C ARG A 21 3.44 -11.63 9.60
N PRO A 22 3.73 -11.99 8.34
CA PRO A 22 5.09 -12.33 7.93
C PRO A 22 6.03 -11.11 8.03
N PRO A 23 7.35 -11.31 8.00
CA PRO A 23 8.30 -10.20 7.94
C PRO A 23 8.13 -9.37 6.66
N LEU A 24 8.33 -8.06 6.77
CA LEU A 24 8.31 -7.13 5.63
C LEU A 24 9.17 -7.63 4.46
N PRO A 25 8.61 -7.82 3.26
CA PRO A 25 9.33 -8.37 2.11
C PRO A 25 10.19 -7.31 1.39
N TYR A 26 9.94 -6.01 1.65
CA TYR A 26 10.57 -4.89 0.96
C TYR A 26 11.99 -4.60 1.48
N ILE A 27 12.93 -5.47 1.12
CA ILE A 27 14.35 -5.35 1.50
C ILE A 27 15.23 -5.04 0.28
N LYS A 28 16.39 -4.43 0.53
CA LYS A 28 17.39 -4.20 -0.52
C LYS A 28 17.82 -5.52 -1.19
N GLY A 29 17.89 -5.51 -2.52
CA GLY A 29 18.18 -6.67 -3.36
C GLY A 29 16.94 -7.50 -3.71
N TRP A 30 15.78 -7.21 -3.11
CA TRP A 30 14.52 -7.86 -3.48
C TRP A 30 14.14 -7.54 -4.92
N ARG A 31 13.64 -8.55 -5.64
CA ARG A 31 13.23 -8.43 -7.04
C ARG A 31 11.76 -8.77 -7.21
N PHE A 32 11.09 -8.00 -8.03
CA PHE A 32 9.67 -8.19 -8.32
C PHE A 32 9.32 -7.65 -9.71
N THR A 33 8.22 -8.15 -10.24
CA THR A 33 7.66 -7.66 -11.51
C THR A 33 6.49 -6.73 -11.19
N ALA A 34 6.46 -5.57 -11.83
CA ALA A 34 5.35 -4.62 -11.75
C ALA A 34 4.75 -4.42 -13.15
N GLN A 35 3.43 -4.36 -13.22
CA GLN A 35 2.69 -4.00 -14.42
C GLN A 35 2.02 -2.65 -14.17
N ALA A 36 2.14 -1.74 -15.14
CA ALA A 36 1.47 -0.45 -15.08
C ALA A 36 -0.03 -0.65 -14.89
N TYR A 37 -0.63 0.15 -14.03
CA TYR A 37 -2.03 0.01 -13.66
C TYR A 37 -2.70 1.38 -13.60
N VAL A 38 -3.92 1.45 -14.11
CA VAL A 38 -4.79 2.62 -14.03
C VAL A 38 -5.85 2.33 -12.97
N PRO A 39 -5.75 2.93 -11.78
CA PRO A 39 -6.76 2.77 -10.74
C PRO A 39 -8.17 3.16 -11.18
N PRO A 40 -9.20 2.58 -10.55
CA PRO A 40 -10.55 3.09 -10.70
C PRO A 40 -10.65 4.55 -10.19
N PRO A 41 -11.79 5.22 -10.44
CA PRO A 41 -12.06 6.53 -9.85
C PRO A 41 -11.86 6.53 -8.33
N SER A 42 -11.40 7.66 -7.80
CA SER A 42 -11.14 7.84 -6.38
C SER A 42 -12.33 7.42 -5.52
N THR A 43 -12.05 6.65 -4.47
CA THR A 43 -13.11 6.19 -3.55
C THR A 43 -13.84 7.39 -2.94
N PRO A 44 -15.16 7.30 -2.70
CA PRO A 44 -15.89 8.35 -1.99
C PRO A 44 -15.28 8.69 -0.62
N VAL A 45 -15.51 9.91 -0.15
CA VAL A 45 -15.03 10.38 1.17
C VAL A 45 -16.24 10.75 2.02
N PHE A 46 -16.59 9.88 2.97
CA PHE A 46 -17.62 10.13 3.98
C PHE A 46 -17.23 9.48 5.32
N PRO A 47 -17.82 9.90 6.44
CA PRO A 47 -17.47 9.37 7.77
C PRO A 47 -17.55 7.85 7.84
N ASN A 48 -16.60 7.23 8.54
CA ASN A 48 -16.51 5.79 8.84
C ASN A 48 -16.40 4.83 7.65
N ASN A 49 -16.22 5.30 6.42
CA ASN A 49 -16.15 4.41 5.25
C ASN A 49 -14.85 3.60 5.11
N MET A 50 -13.90 3.82 6.01
CA MET A 50 -12.66 3.06 6.16
C MET A 50 -12.68 2.19 7.43
N ALA A 51 -13.76 2.23 8.23
CA ALA A 51 -13.86 1.40 9.41
C ALA A 51 -14.09 -0.06 9.02
N TYR A 52 -13.73 -0.98 9.91
CA TYR A 52 -14.24 -2.35 9.84
C TYR A 52 -15.77 -2.37 9.94
N GLU A 53 -16.38 -3.21 9.12
CA GLU A 53 -17.77 -3.63 9.24
C GLU A 53 -17.85 -4.92 10.09
N GLU A 54 -19.06 -5.30 10.52
CA GLU A 54 -19.27 -6.52 11.33
C GLU A 54 -18.77 -7.77 10.59
N SER A 55 -18.98 -7.85 9.28
CA SER A 55 -18.46 -8.95 8.43
C SER A 55 -16.94 -9.02 8.42
N ASP A 56 -16.24 -7.87 8.40
CA ASP A 56 -14.78 -7.86 8.44
C ASP A 56 -14.28 -8.46 9.77
N CYS A 57 -14.99 -8.17 10.87
CA CYS A 57 -14.66 -8.70 12.18
C CYS A 57 -14.88 -10.22 12.27
N GLU A 58 -15.94 -10.73 11.63
CA GLU A 58 -16.19 -12.18 11.51
C GLU A 58 -15.12 -12.90 10.70
N GLU A 59 -14.63 -12.27 9.63
CA GLU A 59 -13.55 -12.80 8.78
C GLU A 59 -12.21 -12.80 9.52
N LEU A 60 -11.83 -11.68 10.15
CA LEU A 60 -10.61 -11.57 10.96
C LEU A 60 -10.59 -12.54 12.16
N ALA A 61 -11.75 -12.97 12.65
CA ALA A 61 -11.84 -13.99 13.69
C ALA A 61 -11.54 -15.41 13.17
N ARG A 62 -11.58 -15.64 11.85
CA ARG A 62 -11.44 -16.95 11.21
C ARG A 62 -10.20 -17.08 10.33
N LEU A 63 -9.68 -15.97 9.83
CA LEU A 63 -8.58 -15.91 8.86
C LEU A 63 -7.32 -15.34 9.49
N ASP A 64 -6.16 -15.78 9.01
CA ASP A 64 -4.93 -15.06 9.29
C ASP A 64 -4.86 -13.76 8.44
N PRO A 65 -3.97 -12.80 8.81
CA PRO A 65 -3.90 -11.51 8.12
C PRO A 65 -3.59 -11.60 6.62
N VAL A 66 -2.82 -12.60 6.19
CA VAL A 66 -2.47 -12.79 4.78
C VAL A 66 -3.69 -13.28 4.01
N ASP A 67 -4.37 -14.30 4.52
CA ASP A 67 -5.60 -14.83 3.90
C ASP A 67 -6.69 -13.76 3.82
N PHE A 68 -6.84 -12.94 4.87
CA PHE A 68 -7.75 -11.80 4.86
C PHE A 68 -7.40 -10.81 3.72
N CYS A 69 -6.13 -10.41 3.57
CA CYS A 69 -5.73 -9.52 2.49
C CYS A 69 -5.93 -10.14 1.09
N LEU A 70 -5.77 -11.45 0.95
CA LEU A 70 -6.00 -12.15 -0.33
C LEU A 70 -7.49 -12.20 -0.70
N LEU A 71 -8.40 -12.22 0.27
CA LEU A 71 -9.84 -12.14 0.03
C LEU A 71 -10.31 -10.72 -0.33
N HIS A 72 -9.54 -9.70 0.05
CA HIS A 72 -9.82 -8.29 -0.23
C HIS A 72 -8.75 -7.70 -1.17
N PRO A 73 -8.70 -8.13 -2.45
CA PRO A 73 -7.75 -7.57 -3.40
C PRO A 73 -8.03 -6.08 -3.63
N PRO A 74 -7.03 -5.30 -4.10
CA PRO A 74 -7.22 -3.91 -4.48
C PRO A 74 -8.40 -3.74 -5.46
N LEU A 75 -9.06 -2.58 -5.42
CA LEU A 75 -10.17 -2.30 -6.34
C LEU A 75 -9.77 -2.56 -7.80
N VAL A 76 -10.72 -3.10 -8.58
CA VAL A 76 -10.48 -3.43 -9.99
C VAL A 76 -10.28 -2.14 -10.80
N GLY A 77 -9.20 -2.09 -11.58
CA GLY A 77 -8.88 -1.01 -12.51
C GLY A 77 -8.43 -1.58 -13.85
N GLU A 78 -7.74 -0.78 -14.66
CA GLU A 78 -7.28 -1.18 -16.00
C GLU A 78 -5.78 -1.50 -16.00
N MET A 79 -5.41 -2.68 -16.51
CA MET A 79 -4.02 -3.07 -16.66
C MET A 79 -3.41 -2.40 -17.91
N GLY A 80 -2.25 -1.78 -17.73
CA GLY A 80 -1.46 -1.19 -18.82
C GLY A 80 -0.59 -2.22 -19.56
N SER A 81 -0.05 -1.78 -20.69
CA SER A 81 0.86 -2.59 -21.54
C SER A 81 2.29 -2.66 -21.02
N THR A 82 2.66 -1.78 -20.08
CA THR A 82 4.03 -1.70 -19.55
C THR A 82 4.23 -2.70 -18.42
N THR A 83 5.28 -3.51 -18.49
CA THR A 83 5.65 -4.49 -17.46
C THR A 83 7.16 -4.45 -17.23
N LEU A 84 7.58 -4.31 -15.98
CA LEU A 84 8.98 -4.09 -15.59
C LEU A 84 9.42 -5.09 -14.53
N ASP A 85 10.61 -5.65 -14.72
CA ASP A 85 11.33 -6.35 -13.66
C ASP A 85 12.21 -5.35 -12.91
N LEU A 86 12.00 -5.27 -11.60
CA LEU A 86 12.56 -4.25 -10.73
C LEU A 86 13.38 -4.88 -9.61
N GLU A 87 14.43 -4.19 -9.16
CA GLU A 87 15.21 -4.54 -7.98
C GLU A 87 15.25 -3.37 -7.00
N ILE A 88 14.92 -3.61 -5.72
CA ILE A 88 15.04 -2.61 -4.66
C ILE A 88 16.51 -2.34 -4.38
N VAL A 89 16.96 -1.09 -4.54
CA VAL A 89 18.36 -0.71 -4.31
C VAL A 89 18.57 0.15 -3.07
N ASP A 90 17.54 0.88 -2.65
CA ASP A 90 17.60 1.75 -1.48
C ASP A 90 16.21 1.99 -0.87
N LEU A 91 16.14 2.08 0.46
CA LEU A 91 14.90 2.28 1.20
C LEU A 91 14.82 3.76 1.62
N MET A 92 13.94 4.54 0.98
CA MET A 92 13.99 6.01 1.07
C MET A 92 13.30 6.55 2.31
N ALA A 93 12.17 5.94 2.66
CA ALA A 93 11.48 6.27 3.87
C ALA A 93 11.38 4.93 4.61
N VAL A 94 11.94 4.86 5.83
CA VAL A 94 11.91 3.86 6.96
C VAL A 94 11.09 4.11 8.26
N ARG A 95 10.58 5.31 8.52
CA ARG A 95 10.08 5.75 9.85
C ARG A 95 8.62 6.26 9.88
N GLU A 96 7.88 5.81 10.88
CA GLU A 96 6.42 5.87 11.14
C GLU A 96 5.79 7.27 11.34
N PRO A 97 4.45 7.39 11.28
CA PRO A 97 3.48 6.38 10.80
C PRO A 97 3.31 6.46 9.28
N ARG A 98 3.10 5.31 8.64
CA ARG A 98 3.14 5.17 7.18
C ARG A 98 1.93 4.47 6.63
N ASN A 99 1.47 5.06 5.54
CA ASN A 99 0.39 4.55 4.72
C ASN A 99 0.91 3.80 3.47
N SER A 100 2.23 3.72 3.29
CA SER A 100 2.87 3.15 2.10
C SER A 100 4.37 2.94 2.33
N GLU A 101 4.93 1.96 1.65
CA GLU A 101 6.38 1.74 1.56
C GLU A 101 6.97 2.42 0.34
N VAL A 102 8.07 3.17 0.52
CA VAL A 102 8.71 3.94 -0.56
C VAL A 102 10.18 3.60 -0.67
N PHE A 103 10.59 3.16 -1.86
CA PHE A 103 11.95 2.73 -2.11
C PHE A 103 12.40 3.04 -3.54
N THR A 104 13.71 3.20 -3.71
CA THR A 104 14.32 3.34 -5.03
C THR A 104 14.50 1.96 -5.64
N VAL A 105 14.11 1.83 -6.91
CA VAL A 105 14.26 0.59 -7.68
C VAL A 105 15.09 0.81 -8.93
N LYS A 106 15.83 -0.22 -9.31
CA LYS A 106 16.52 -0.31 -10.60
C LYS A 106 15.67 -1.11 -11.57
N VAL A 107 15.51 -0.60 -12.79
CA VAL A 107 14.89 -1.35 -13.89
C VAL A 107 15.91 -2.36 -14.42
N LEU A 108 15.58 -3.64 -14.35
CA LEU A 108 16.41 -4.73 -14.85
C LEU A 108 16.13 -4.99 -16.34
N GLN A 109 14.84 -5.13 -16.66
CA GLN A 109 14.32 -5.36 -18.00
C GLN A 109 12.81 -5.08 -18.02
N GLY A 110 12.20 -5.05 -19.20
CA GLY A 110 10.75 -4.91 -19.31
C GLY A 110 10.27 -4.54 -20.70
N ILE A 111 8.95 -4.49 -20.84
CA ILE A 111 8.23 -4.04 -22.02
C ILE A 111 7.64 -2.68 -21.68
N SER A 112 7.95 -1.65 -22.47
CA SER A 112 7.39 -0.31 -22.34
C SER A 112 7.33 0.34 -23.71
N GLU A 113 6.23 1.05 -23.99
CA GLU A 113 6.09 1.84 -25.22
C GLU A 113 6.97 3.09 -25.22
N LYS A 114 7.32 3.59 -24.03
CA LYS A 114 8.12 4.79 -23.84
C LYS A 114 9.47 4.45 -23.22
N PRO A 115 10.56 5.16 -23.57
CA PRO A 115 11.84 5.03 -22.88
C PRO A 115 11.67 5.30 -21.38
N LEU A 116 12.19 4.38 -20.56
CA LEU A 116 12.14 4.50 -19.11
C LEU A 116 13.51 4.85 -18.52
N PRO A 117 13.54 5.58 -17.40
CA PRO A 117 14.74 5.73 -16.59
C PRO A 117 15.28 4.37 -16.14
N LYS A 118 16.61 4.27 -15.93
CA LYS A 118 17.22 3.09 -15.31
C LYS A 118 16.87 2.95 -13.82
N MET A 119 16.50 4.06 -13.18
CA MET A 119 16.20 4.17 -11.76
C MET A 119 14.83 4.83 -11.59
N LEU A 120 13.98 4.21 -10.79
CA LEU A 120 12.63 4.69 -10.48
C LEU A 120 12.44 4.75 -8.96
N VAL A 121 11.37 5.41 -8.54
CA VAL A 121 10.85 5.32 -7.18
C VAL A 121 9.60 4.46 -7.24
N ALA A 122 9.55 3.43 -6.41
CA ALA A 122 8.36 2.63 -6.20
C ALA A 122 7.72 3.02 -4.87
N LYS A 123 6.40 3.18 -4.90
CA LYS A 123 5.56 3.42 -3.73
C LYS A 123 4.49 2.34 -3.69
N VAL A 124 4.45 1.57 -2.62
CA VAL A 124 3.58 0.40 -2.48
C VAL A 124 2.61 0.62 -1.33
N TYR A 125 1.33 0.38 -1.58
CA TYR A 125 0.26 0.41 -0.59
C TYR A 125 -0.08 -1.03 -0.25
N ASP A 126 0.51 -1.54 0.84
CA ASP A 126 0.30 -2.90 1.29
C ASP A 126 -0.60 -2.91 2.54
N PRO A 127 -1.85 -3.40 2.45
CA PRO A 127 -2.75 -3.41 3.58
C PRO A 127 -2.26 -4.33 4.71
N LEU A 128 -1.41 -5.32 4.41
CA LEU A 128 -0.84 -6.22 5.41
C LEU A 128 0.13 -5.48 6.34
N TYR A 129 0.81 -4.45 5.86
CA TYR A 129 1.82 -3.72 6.61
C TYR A 129 1.40 -2.30 6.99
N LEU A 130 0.09 -2.03 6.97
CA LEU A 130 -0.42 -0.79 7.54
C LEU A 130 -0.01 -0.68 9.02
N ASP A 131 0.52 0.49 9.36
CA ASP A 131 0.90 0.84 10.72
C ASP A 131 -0.37 1.16 11.53
N ASP A 132 -0.87 0.14 12.24
CA ASP A 132 -2.15 0.13 12.93
C ASP A 132 -2.12 0.94 14.25
N ALA A 133 -1.76 2.21 14.19
CA ALA A 133 -1.99 3.13 15.32
C ALA A 133 -3.49 3.22 15.66
N GLU A 134 -4.38 2.89 14.72
CA GLU A 134 -5.83 2.91 14.86
C GLU A 134 -6.46 1.55 14.53
N THR A 135 -6.74 0.76 15.58
CA THR A 135 -7.22 -0.63 15.51
C THR A 135 -8.63 -0.82 14.93
N TRP A 136 -9.29 0.23 14.47
CA TRP A 136 -10.67 0.21 13.98
C TRP A 136 -10.79 0.36 12.46
N MET A 137 -9.68 0.60 11.75
CA MET A 137 -9.67 0.83 10.31
C MET A 137 -9.39 -0.45 9.51
N ALA A 138 -10.18 -0.67 8.46
CA ALA A 138 -10.00 -1.76 7.50
C ALA A 138 -8.86 -1.43 6.53
N GLY A 139 -7.70 -2.06 6.74
CA GLY A 139 -6.46 -1.74 6.00
C GLY A 139 -6.61 -1.75 4.48
N TYR A 140 -7.37 -2.70 3.92
CA TYR A 140 -7.63 -2.77 2.47
C TYR A 140 -8.37 -1.51 1.95
N ARG A 141 -9.42 -1.05 2.64
CA ARG A 141 -10.16 0.18 2.27
C ARG A 141 -9.31 1.43 2.41
N VAL A 142 -8.44 1.45 3.41
CA VAL A 142 -7.50 2.54 3.64
C VAL A 142 -6.50 2.64 2.49
N MET A 143 -5.92 1.51 2.09
CA MET A 143 -5.01 1.45 0.93
C MET A 143 -5.73 1.83 -0.36
N ASP A 144 -6.94 1.30 -0.59
CA ASP A 144 -7.79 1.66 -1.73
C ASP A 144 -7.97 3.16 -1.87
N ARG A 145 -8.29 3.82 -0.76
CA ARG A 145 -8.38 5.28 -0.75
C ARG A 145 -7.06 5.92 -1.11
N PHE A 146 -5.95 5.53 -0.47
CA PHE A 146 -4.69 6.22 -0.68
C PHE A 146 -4.18 6.12 -2.11
N TYR A 147 -4.14 4.91 -2.69
CA TYR A 147 -3.62 4.77 -4.06
C TYR A 147 -4.58 5.38 -5.10
N THR A 148 -5.90 5.26 -4.94
CA THR A 148 -6.85 5.82 -5.93
C THR A 148 -6.90 7.35 -5.89
N HIS A 149 -6.68 7.97 -4.73
CA HIS A 149 -6.62 9.43 -4.62
C HIS A 149 -5.28 9.98 -5.11
N GLU A 150 -4.16 9.34 -4.76
CA GLU A 150 -2.84 9.79 -5.19
C GLU A 150 -2.65 9.70 -6.70
N THR A 151 -3.01 8.56 -7.30
CA THR A 151 -2.94 8.40 -8.76
C THR A 151 -3.89 9.35 -9.49
N ARG A 152 -5.07 9.62 -8.95
CA ARG A 152 -5.98 10.64 -9.51
C ARG A 152 -5.33 12.01 -9.57
N VAL A 153 -4.61 12.41 -8.53
CA VAL A 153 -3.87 13.69 -8.51
C VAL A 153 -2.82 13.73 -9.61
N TYR A 154 -2.11 12.62 -9.87
CA TYR A 154 -1.18 12.56 -11.01
C TYR A 154 -1.88 12.77 -12.36
N TYR A 155 -3.07 12.18 -12.56
CA TYR A 155 -3.85 12.42 -13.79
C TYR A 155 -4.31 13.88 -13.91
N ASP A 156 -4.87 14.43 -12.83
CA ASP A 156 -5.39 15.80 -12.81
C ASP A 156 -4.27 16.85 -12.97
N LEU A 157 -3.06 16.55 -12.51
CA LEU A 157 -1.86 17.40 -12.62
C LEU A 157 -0.90 16.92 -13.71
N SER A 158 -1.40 16.22 -14.73
CA SER A 158 -0.58 15.61 -15.78
C SER A 158 0.35 16.59 -16.51
N GLU A 159 -0.04 17.86 -16.65
CA GLU A 159 0.78 18.91 -17.28
C GLU A 159 2.05 19.27 -16.48
N PHE A 160 2.06 18.99 -15.17
CA PHE A 160 3.19 19.29 -14.27
C PHE A 160 4.14 18.11 -14.08
N GLN A 161 3.79 16.93 -14.60
CA GLN A 161 4.60 15.72 -14.48
C GLN A 161 5.93 15.84 -15.23
N GLY A 162 7.00 15.33 -14.59
CA GLY A 162 8.36 15.43 -15.11
C GLY A 162 8.99 16.83 -14.99
N GLN A 163 8.26 17.79 -14.40
CA GLN A 163 8.73 19.14 -14.15
C GLN A 163 8.63 19.47 -12.65
N THR A 164 7.43 19.84 -12.19
CA THR A 164 7.17 20.26 -10.81
C THR A 164 6.79 19.09 -9.93
N ILE A 165 6.15 18.07 -10.50
CA ILE A 165 5.84 16.81 -9.80
C ILE A 165 6.52 15.63 -10.50
N PRO A 166 6.79 14.51 -9.79
CA PRO A 166 7.36 13.32 -10.41
C PRO A 166 6.54 12.82 -11.60
N GLN A 167 7.20 12.19 -12.57
CA GLN A 167 6.50 11.44 -13.60
C GLN A 167 5.98 10.14 -13.00
N CYS A 168 4.67 9.90 -13.08
CA CYS A 168 4.06 8.63 -12.76
C CYS A 168 4.10 7.72 -14.00
N TYR A 169 4.43 6.43 -13.80
CA TYR A 169 4.55 5.43 -14.86
C TYR A 169 3.47 4.34 -14.81
N GLY A 170 2.47 4.53 -13.94
CA GLY A 170 1.47 3.52 -13.60
C GLY A 170 1.86 2.64 -12.44
#